data_AF-A0A3D2SD15-F1
#
_entry.id   AF-A0A3D2SD15-F1
#
_cell.length_a   1.000
_cell.length_b   1.000
_cell.length_c   1.000
_cell.angle_alpha   90.00
_cell.angle_beta   90.00
_cell.angle_gamma   90.00
#
_symmetry.space_group_name_H-M   'P 1'
#
loop_
_entity.id
_entity.type
_entity.pdbx_description
1 polymer ?
#
loop_
_entity_poly.entity_id
_entity_poly.type
_entity_poly.pdbx_seq_one_letter_code
_entity_poly.pdbx_strand_id
1 'polypeptide(L)'
;MIIKYKIHEVSEYINWIYFFHAWGFQPRFAAIADIHGCDSCRASWLAGFPEEDRAKAAEAMQLYKDANRMLNQLDEDFEIKSVVKLCEANSDGDNLIIDGVTFPLLRQQAKKREGGPFLCLSDFVRPLSSGIKDTVGAFATSIDADMEGLFEKDPYKHIIVQALSDRLAEAATEKMHEYVRKEVWG
;
A
#
# COMPACT_ATOMS: atom_id res chain seq x y z
N MET A 1 10.12 -7.13 -15.36
CA MET A 1 9.56 -8.39 -14.83
C MET A 1 8.10 -8.16 -14.48
N ILE A 2 7.20 -9.10 -14.80
CA ILE A 2 5.78 -9.04 -14.42
C ILE A 2 5.57 -10.07 -13.31
N ILE A 3 4.97 -9.64 -12.21
CA ILE A 3 4.57 -10.47 -11.07
C ILE A 3 3.05 -10.44 -11.00
N LYS A 4 2.46 -11.60 -10.69
CA LYS A 4 1.02 -11.74 -10.47
C LYS A 4 0.82 -12.27 -9.07
N TYR A 5 -0.16 -11.72 -8.37
CA TYR A 5 -0.57 -12.18 -7.05
C TYR A 5 -2.06 -12.49 -7.04
N LYS A 6 -2.42 -13.59 -6.39
CA LYS A 6 -3.76 -13.78 -5.87
C LYS A 6 -4.00 -12.83 -4.69
N ILE A 7 -5.25 -12.54 -4.39
CA ILE A 7 -5.63 -11.61 -3.32
C ILE A 7 -5.16 -12.12 -1.96
N HIS A 8 -5.34 -13.41 -1.68
CA HIS A 8 -4.90 -14.00 -0.40
C HIS A 8 -3.38 -13.95 -0.20
N GLU A 9 -2.61 -13.86 -1.28
CA GLU A 9 -1.15 -13.76 -1.20
C GLU A 9 -0.67 -12.39 -0.74
N VAL A 10 -1.50 -11.35 -0.86
CA VAL A 10 -1.15 -9.96 -0.49
C VAL A 10 -1.99 -9.45 0.68
N SER A 11 -3.05 -10.17 1.08
CA SER A 11 -3.97 -9.69 2.12
C SER A 11 -3.31 -9.39 3.47
N GLU A 12 -2.22 -10.09 3.80
CA GLU A 12 -1.44 -9.84 5.02
C GLU A 12 -0.68 -8.51 5.00
N TYR A 13 -0.46 -7.92 3.82
CA TYR A 13 0.20 -6.63 3.63
C TYR A 13 -0.80 -5.46 3.61
N ILE A 14 -2.10 -5.72 3.77
CA ILE A 14 -3.11 -4.66 3.81
C ILE A 14 -2.92 -3.80 5.04
N ASN A 15 -2.72 -2.50 4.83
CA ASN A 15 -2.81 -1.51 5.89
C ASN A 15 -4.28 -1.14 6.16
N TRP A 16 -4.87 -1.78 7.16
CA TRP A 16 -6.26 -1.60 7.54
C TRP A 16 -6.58 -0.21 8.13
N ILE A 17 -5.59 0.54 8.62
CA ILE A 17 -5.82 1.90 9.16
C ILE A 17 -6.44 2.80 8.10
N TYR A 18 -5.91 2.78 6.88
CA TYR A 18 -6.40 3.59 5.78
C TYR A 18 -7.73 3.09 5.21
N PHE A 19 -7.96 1.77 5.25
CA PHE A 19 -9.29 1.22 4.93
C PHE A 19 -10.34 1.82 5.87
N PHE A 20 -10.12 1.73 7.18
CA PHE A 20 -11.04 2.30 8.16
C PHE A 20 -11.17 3.82 8.07
N HIS A 21 -10.09 4.52 7.75
CA HIS A 21 -10.11 5.97 7.53
C HIS A 21 -11.02 6.36 6.35
N ALA A 22 -11.02 5.60 5.25
CA ALA A 22 -11.93 5.82 4.12
C ALA A 22 -13.41 5.70 4.52
N TRP A 23 -13.70 4.95 5.58
CA TRP A 23 -15.03 4.79 6.18
C TRP A 23 -15.30 5.76 7.34
N GLY A 24 -14.42 6.74 7.58
CA GLY A 24 -14.58 7.74 8.63
C GLY A 24 -14.30 7.23 10.06
N PHE A 25 -13.71 6.05 10.20
CA PHE A 25 -13.28 5.54 11.49
C PHE A 25 -11.92 6.13 11.90
N GLN A 26 -11.77 6.35 13.20
CA GLN A 26 -10.47 6.70 13.78
C GLN A 26 -9.51 5.49 13.72
N PRO A 27 -8.18 5.72 13.60
CA PRO A 27 -7.20 4.64 13.48
C PRO A 27 -7.29 3.53 14.54
N ARG A 28 -7.71 3.86 15.77
CA ARG A 28 -7.85 2.88 16.86
C ARG A 28 -8.82 1.74 16.57
N PHE A 29 -9.82 1.96 15.70
CA PHE A 29 -10.77 0.90 15.33
C PHE A 29 -10.16 -0.13 14.37
N ALA A 30 -9.10 0.23 13.65
CA ALA A 30 -8.40 -0.68 12.74
C ALA A 30 -7.65 -1.81 13.47
N ALA A 31 -7.39 -1.65 14.78
CA ALA A 31 -6.77 -2.67 15.62
C ALA A 31 -7.58 -3.99 15.68
N ILE A 32 -8.83 -4.00 15.21
CA ILE A 32 -9.60 -5.24 15.01
C ILE A 32 -8.91 -6.21 14.02
N ALA A 33 -8.11 -5.70 13.09
CA ALA A 33 -7.35 -6.52 12.15
C ALA A 33 -6.18 -7.25 12.82
N ASP A 34 -5.69 -6.74 13.94
CA ASP A 34 -4.49 -7.24 14.63
C ASP A 34 -4.83 -8.26 15.74
N ILE A 35 -6.11 -8.44 16.08
CA ILE A 35 -6.51 -9.40 17.11
C ILE A 35 -6.70 -10.80 16.52
N HIS A 36 -6.49 -11.80 17.38
CA HIS A 36 -6.87 -13.16 17.03
C HIS A 36 -8.40 -13.24 16.79
N GLY A 37 -8.84 -13.88 15.71
CA GLY A 37 -10.24 -13.91 15.26
C GLY A 37 -11.21 -14.76 16.09
N CYS A 38 -10.93 -14.96 17.39
CA CYS A 38 -11.79 -15.73 18.28
C CYS A 38 -12.89 -14.87 18.90
N ASP A 39 -14.01 -15.48 19.29
CA ASP A 39 -15.14 -14.74 19.88
C ASP A 39 -14.77 -14.07 21.19
N SER A 40 -13.98 -14.75 22.04
CA SER A 40 -13.46 -14.14 23.27
C SER A 40 -12.59 -12.91 22.98
N CYS A 41 -11.76 -12.98 21.95
CA CYS A 41 -10.83 -11.93 21.55
C CYS A 41 -11.60 -10.70 21.06
N ARG A 42 -12.63 -10.91 20.22
CA ARG A 42 -13.54 -9.86 19.73
C ARG A 42 -14.33 -9.22 20.88
N ALA A 43 -14.85 -10.04 21.79
CA ALA A 43 -15.58 -9.55 22.95
C ALA A 43 -14.67 -8.70 23.87
N SER A 44 -13.44 -9.15 24.13
CA SER A 44 -12.46 -8.38 24.89
C SER A 44 -12.07 -7.06 24.20
N TRP A 45 -11.85 -7.09 22.88
CA TRP A 45 -11.56 -5.88 22.10
C TRP A 45 -12.71 -4.88 22.19
N LEU A 46 -13.96 -5.32 22.01
CA LEU A 46 -15.15 -4.48 22.11
C LEU A 46 -15.33 -3.90 23.52
N ALA A 47 -15.12 -4.71 24.55
CA ALA A 47 -15.23 -4.29 25.95
C ALA A 47 -14.15 -3.27 26.36
N GLY A 48 -13.02 -3.22 25.63
CA GLY A 48 -11.96 -2.24 25.85
C GLY A 48 -12.31 -0.81 25.45
N PHE A 49 -13.42 -0.60 24.71
CA PHE A 49 -13.89 0.74 24.35
C PHE A 49 -14.79 1.35 25.44
N PRO A 50 -14.73 2.69 25.61
CA PRO A 50 -15.75 3.43 26.35
C PRO A 50 -17.16 3.12 25.85
N GLU A 51 -18.16 3.16 26.73
CA GLU A 51 -19.52 2.74 26.41
C GLU A 51 -20.10 3.50 25.20
N GLU A 52 -19.80 4.80 25.09
CA GLU A 52 -20.18 5.69 23.99
C GLU A 52 -19.58 5.29 22.63
N ASP A 53 -18.45 4.57 22.62
CA ASP A 53 -17.75 4.13 21.41
C ASP A 53 -18.05 2.67 21.05
N ARG A 54 -18.67 1.88 21.95
CA ARG A 54 -18.92 0.44 21.72
C ARG A 54 -19.79 0.17 20.51
N ALA A 55 -20.80 1.01 20.26
CA ALA A 55 -21.63 0.88 19.07
C ALA A 55 -20.81 1.05 17.78
N LYS A 56 -19.92 2.06 17.74
CA LYS A 56 -19.01 2.28 16.60
C LYS A 56 -18.00 1.14 16.47
N ALA A 57 -17.47 0.64 17.57
CA ALA A 57 -16.55 -0.50 17.56
C ALA A 57 -17.22 -1.77 16.99
N ALA A 58 -18.50 -2.01 17.32
CA ALA A 58 -19.27 -3.12 16.74
C ALA A 58 -19.45 -2.96 15.23
N GLU A 59 -19.76 -1.76 14.74
CA GLU A 59 -19.83 -1.46 13.30
C GLU A 59 -18.48 -1.66 12.60
N ALA A 60 -17.38 -1.23 13.21
CA ALA A 60 -16.03 -1.44 12.67
C ALA A 60 -15.71 -2.94 12.55
N MET A 61 -16.10 -3.73 13.54
CA MET A 61 -15.92 -5.19 13.53
C MET A 61 -16.76 -5.84 12.42
N GLN A 62 -18.00 -5.39 12.22
CA GLN A 62 -18.86 -5.89 11.16
C GLN A 62 -18.30 -5.51 9.78
N LEU A 63 -17.85 -4.27 9.61
CA LEU A 63 -17.20 -3.80 8.38
C LEU A 63 -15.94 -4.62 8.05
N TYR A 64 -15.08 -4.91 9.04
CA TYR A 64 -13.92 -5.76 8.85
C TYR A 64 -14.30 -7.17 8.38
N LYS A 65 -15.35 -7.73 8.99
CA LYS A 65 -15.85 -9.06 8.63
C LYS A 65 -16.36 -9.10 7.19
N ASP A 66 -17.09 -8.08 6.78
CA ASP A 66 -17.64 -7.99 5.43
C ASP A 66 -16.55 -7.71 4.39
N ALA A 67 -15.54 -6.90 4.74
CA ALA A 67 -14.35 -6.71 3.91
C ALA A 67 -13.59 -8.01 3.68
N ASN A 68 -13.36 -8.82 4.72
CA ASN A 68 -12.69 -10.12 4.58
C ASN A 68 -13.50 -11.13 3.77
N ARG A 69 -14.82 -11.15 3.91
CA ARG A 69 -15.70 -11.96 3.05
C ARG A 69 -15.60 -11.53 1.60
N MET A 70 -15.56 -10.22 1.35
CA MET A 70 -15.39 -9.67 0.01
C MET A 70 -14.03 -10.05 -0.58
N LEU A 71 -12.94 -9.95 0.18
CA LEU A 71 -11.60 -10.39 -0.25
C LEU A 71 -11.62 -11.86 -0.69
N ASN A 72 -12.24 -12.75 0.09
CA ASN A 72 -12.35 -14.16 -0.26
C ASN A 72 -13.16 -14.39 -1.53
N GLN A 73 -14.27 -13.65 -1.70
CA GLN A 73 -15.09 -13.75 -2.90
C GLN A 73 -14.32 -13.30 -4.15
N LEU A 74 -13.52 -12.24 -4.03
CA LEU A 74 -12.77 -11.68 -5.17
C LEU A 74 -11.55 -12.52 -5.54
N ASP A 75 -10.97 -13.28 -4.61
CA ASP A 75 -9.76 -14.09 -4.83
C ASP A 75 -9.95 -15.18 -5.90
N GLU A 76 -11.19 -15.63 -6.09
CA GLU A 76 -11.56 -16.63 -7.09
C GLU A 76 -11.39 -16.08 -8.53
N ASP A 77 -11.76 -14.81 -8.73
CA ASP A 77 -11.93 -14.21 -10.06
C ASP A 77 -10.83 -13.22 -10.44
N PHE A 78 -10.15 -12.60 -9.46
CA PHE A 78 -9.26 -11.47 -9.68
C PHE A 78 -7.80 -11.72 -9.28
N GLU A 79 -6.89 -11.00 -9.94
CA GLU A 79 -5.46 -11.00 -9.67
C GLU A 79 -4.92 -9.57 -9.66
N ILE A 80 -3.88 -9.34 -8.84
CA ILE A 80 -3.12 -8.10 -8.85
C ILE A 80 -1.87 -8.30 -9.71
N LYS A 81 -1.55 -7.31 -10.54
CA LYS A 81 -0.36 -7.34 -11.41
C LYS A 81 0.59 -6.23 -11.02
N SER A 82 1.86 -6.58 -10.87
CA SER A 82 2.95 -5.64 -10.67
C SER A 82 3.99 -5.82 -11.77
N VAL A 83 4.45 -4.72 -12.35
CA VAL A 83 5.64 -4.69 -13.19
C VAL A 83 6.76 -4.00 -12.42
N VAL A 84 7.95 -4.58 -12.46
CA VAL A 84 9.16 -3.98 -11.87
C VAL A 84 10.32 -4.06 -12.84
N LYS A 85 11.17 -3.03 -12.80
CA LYS A 85 12.42 -2.94 -13.54
C LYS A 85 13.50 -2.33 -12.66
N LEU A 86 14.67 -2.96 -12.64
CA LEU A 86 15.90 -2.33 -12.17
C LEU A 86 16.58 -1.69 -13.37
N CYS A 87 16.87 -0.41 -13.26
CA CYS A 87 17.39 0.42 -14.33
C CYS A 87 18.79 0.90 -13.96
N GLU A 88 19.68 0.98 -14.95
CA GLU A 88 20.94 1.67 -14.76
C GLU A 88 20.63 3.15 -14.54
N ALA A 89 21.21 3.72 -13.47
CA ALA A 89 20.90 5.09 -13.10
C ALA A 89 22.11 5.82 -12.52
N ASN A 90 22.11 7.13 -12.72
CA ASN A 90 23.01 8.06 -12.04
C ASN A 90 22.30 9.40 -11.84
N SER A 91 22.76 10.21 -10.88
CA SER A 91 22.28 11.58 -10.73
C SER A 91 23.07 12.58 -11.57
N ASP A 92 22.38 13.60 -12.07
CA ASP A 92 22.97 14.78 -12.70
C ASP A 92 22.28 16.05 -12.16
N GLY A 93 22.91 16.66 -11.14
CA GLY A 93 22.30 17.70 -10.32
C GLY A 93 21.04 17.20 -9.61
N ASP A 94 19.92 17.88 -9.86
CA ASP A 94 18.60 17.54 -9.29
C ASP A 94 17.81 16.56 -10.18
N ASN A 95 18.46 15.87 -11.13
CA ASN A 95 17.82 14.88 -11.99
C ASN A 95 18.37 13.48 -11.74
N LEU A 96 17.59 12.48 -12.12
CA LEU A 96 18.07 11.11 -12.36
C LEU A 96 18.14 10.85 -13.85
N ILE A 97 19.22 10.24 -14.31
CA ILE A 97 19.33 9.68 -15.66
C ILE A 97 19.05 8.19 -15.51
N ILE A 98 17.89 7.72 -15.97
CA ILE A 98 17.42 6.34 -15.81
C ILE A 98 17.36 5.71 -17.20
N ASP A 99 18.21 4.73 -17.47
CA ASP A 99 18.38 4.11 -18.81
C ASP A 99 18.50 5.15 -19.95
N GLY A 100 19.21 6.26 -19.69
CA GLY A 100 19.41 7.35 -20.64
C GLY A 100 18.26 8.36 -20.73
N VAL A 101 17.19 8.20 -19.95
CA VAL A 101 16.07 9.16 -19.87
C VAL A 101 16.25 10.06 -18.66
N THR A 102 16.16 11.37 -18.85
CA THR A 102 16.20 12.34 -17.75
C THR A 102 14.86 12.38 -17.01
N PHE A 103 14.89 12.09 -15.72
CA PHE A 103 13.77 12.22 -14.79
C PHE A 103 14.01 13.38 -13.81
N PRO A 104 13.32 14.52 -14.00
CA PRO A 104 13.52 15.70 -13.15
C PRO A 104 12.96 15.53 -11.74
N LEU A 105 13.69 16.04 -10.75
CA LEU A 105 13.27 16.01 -9.35
C LEU A 105 13.31 17.40 -8.73
N LEU A 106 12.68 17.51 -7.56
CA LEU A 106 12.64 18.76 -6.79
C LEU A 106 13.52 18.62 -5.54
N ARG A 107 14.31 19.66 -5.30
CA ARG A 107 15.03 19.86 -4.04
C ARG A 107 14.17 20.64 -3.06
N GLN A 108 14.21 20.25 -1.80
CA GLN A 108 13.58 21.01 -0.71
C GLN A 108 14.06 22.48 -0.73
N GLN A 109 13.14 23.43 -0.55
CA GLN A 109 13.47 24.86 -0.51
C GLN A 109 13.27 25.52 0.87
N ALA A 110 12.72 24.77 1.83
CA ALA A 110 12.51 25.23 3.20
C ALA A 110 13.45 24.52 4.18
N LYS A 111 14.06 25.28 5.09
CA LYS A 111 14.89 24.71 6.16
C LYS A 111 14.01 23.92 7.12
N LYS A 112 14.18 22.60 7.15
CA LYS A 112 13.52 21.74 8.15
C LYS A 112 14.22 21.75 9.51
N ARG A 113 15.54 21.92 9.51
CA ARG A 113 16.40 21.97 10.71
C ARG A 113 17.56 22.93 10.47
N GLU A 114 18.00 23.61 11.51
CA GLU A 114 19.18 24.47 11.43
C GLU A 114 20.43 23.64 11.08
N GLY A 115 21.20 24.09 10.08
CA GLY A 115 22.38 23.36 9.58
C GLY A 115 22.08 22.09 8.77
N GLY A 116 20.82 21.70 8.58
CA GLY A 116 20.44 20.52 7.79
C GLY A 116 20.55 20.75 6.28
N PRO A 117 20.80 19.70 5.48
CA PRO A 117 20.82 19.80 4.03
C PRO A 117 19.41 20.01 3.46
N PHE A 118 19.34 20.57 2.26
CA PHE A 118 18.12 20.59 1.45
C PHE A 118 18.11 19.33 0.57
N LEU A 119 17.28 18.36 0.91
CA LEU A 119 17.31 17.04 0.24
C LEU A 119 16.61 17.08 -1.12
N CYS A 120 17.17 16.33 -2.07
CA CYS A 120 16.56 15.91 -3.34
C CYS A 120 16.61 14.37 -3.42
N LEU A 121 15.69 13.73 -4.15
CA LEU A 121 15.76 12.28 -4.37
C LEU A 121 17.03 11.86 -5.13
N SER A 122 17.62 12.73 -5.94
CA SER A 122 18.87 12.46 -6.67
C SER A 122 20.08 12.30 -5.74
N ASP A 123 20.02 12.83 -4.52
CA ASP A 123 21.11 12.75 -3.54
C ASP A 123 21.39 11.30 -3.07
N PHE A 124 20.44 10.38 -3.28
CA PHE A 124 20.53 8.98 -2.90
C PHE A 124 21.05 8.05 -4.01
N VAL A 125 21.43 8.61 -5.17
CA VAL A 125 21.95 7.86 -6.33
C VAL A 125 23.30 8.45 -6.72
N ARG A 126 24.30 7.61 -7.00
CA ARG A 126 25.66 8.07 -7.33
C ARG A 126 25.63 9.06 -8.50
N PRO A 127 26.38 10.17 -8.40
CA PRO A 127 26.45 11.15 -9.47
C PRO A 127 27.17 10.58 -10.69
N LEU A 128 26.75 11.01 -11.88
CA LEU A 128 27.38 10.62 -13.15
C LEU A 128 28.88 10.92 -13.16
N SER A 129 29.29 12.01 -12.52
CA SER A 129 30.70 12.42 -12.37
C SER A 129 31.56 11.43 -11.58
N SER A 130 30.96 10.53 -10.81
CA SER A 130 31.70 9.47 -10.10
C SER A 130 32.27 8.41 -11.04
N GLY A 131 31.74 8.28 -12.26
CA GLY A 131 32.13 7.22 -13.20
C GLY A 131 31.68 5.81 -12.78
N ILE A 132 30.97 5.67 -11.66
CA ILE A 132 30.45 4.41 -11.16
C ILE A 132 28.94 4.38 -11.43
N LYS A 133 28.50 3.37 -12.17
CA LYS A 133 27.07 3.13 -12.44
C LYS A 133 26.35 2.79 -11.14
N ASP A 134 25.16 3.37 -10.97
CA ASP A 134 24.24 3.01 -9.89
C ASP A 134 22.99 2.34 -10.47
N THR A 135 22.04 2.02 -9.61
CA THR A 135 20.78 1.39 -10.00
C THR A 135 19.61 2.08 -9.31
N VAL A 136 18.50 2.24 -10.04
CA VAL A 136 17.21 2.70 -9.52
C VAL A 136 16.13 1.70 -9.92
N GLY A 137 15.22 1.40 -9.01
CA GLY A 137 14.05 0.57 -9.28
C GLY A 137 12.86 1.41 -9.68
N ALA A 138 12.13 0.97 -10.70
CA ALA A 138 10.83 1.52 -11.09
C ALA A 138 9.79 0.40 -11.11
N PHE A 139 8.57 0.71 -10.69
CA PHE A 139 7.49 -0.26 -10.67
C PHE A 139 6.13 0.39 -10.98
N ALA A 140 5.16 -0.44 -11.34
CA ALA A 140 3.75 -0.08 -11.36
C ALA A 140 2.92 -1.30 -10.95
N THR A 141 1.94 -1.08 -10.07
CA THR A 141 1.01 -2.11 -9.60
C THR A 141 -0.41 -1.69 -9.91
N SER A 142 -1.23 -2.63 -10.35
CA SER A 142 -2.64 -2.38 -10.65
C SER A 142 -3.46 -3.63 -10.38
N ILE A 143 -4.67 -3.42 -9.88
CA ILE A 143 -5.69 -4.44 -9.78
C ILE A 143 -6.50 -4.48 -11.08
N ASP A 144 -7.27 -5.54 -11.31
CA ASP A 144 -8.17 -5.58 -12.46
C ASP A 144 -9.25 -4.47 -12.36
N ALA A 145 -9.42 -3.69 -13.44
CA ALA A 145 -10.37 -2.59 -13.46
C ALA A 145 -11.83 -3.06 -13.35
N ASP A 146 -12.12 -4.28 -13.78
CA ASP A 146 -13.47 -4.85 -13.72
C ASP A 146 -13.93 -5.09 -12.28
N MET A 147 -12.99 -5.18 -11.32
CA MET A 147 -13.29 -5.34 -9.90
C MET A 147 -14.10 -4.16 -9.37
N GLU A 148 -13.73 -2.92 -9.68
CA GLU A 148 -14.45 -1.74 -9.20
C GLU A 148 -15.86 -1.61 -9.79
N GLY A 149 -16.10 -2.16 -10.99
CA GLY A 149 -17.43 -2.23 -11.61
C GLY A 149 -18.38 -3.24 -10.96
N LEU A 150 -17.92 -4.01 -9.98
CA LEU A 150 -18.78 -4.93 -9.25
C LEU A 150 -19.72 -4.16 -8.31
N PHE A 151 -20.90 -4.76 -8.12
CA PHE A 151 -21.90 -4.29 -7.16
C PHE A 151 -22.38 -2.84 -7.35
N GLU A 152 -22.33 -2.26 -8.56
CA GLU A 152 -22.85 -0.90 -8.82
C GLU A 152 -24.30 -0.68 -8.33
N LYS A 153 -25.10 -1.75 -8.25
CA LYS A 153 -26.48 -1.73 -7.76
C LYS A 153 -26.63 -1.91 -6.24
N ASP A 154 -25.55 -2.20 -5.53
CA ASP A 154 -25.47 -2.34 -4.07
C ASP A 154 -24.40 -1.35 -3.54
N PRO A 155 -24.82 -0.12 -3.17
CA PRO A 155 -23.89 0.95 -2.82
C PRO A 155 -22.92 0.58 -1.70
N TYR A 156 -23.35 -0.24 -0.73
CA TYR A 156 -22.52 -0.66 0.40
C TYR A 156 -21.39 -1.59 -0.04
N LYS A 157 -21.72 -2.60 -0.86
CA LYS A 157 -20.69 -3.51 -1.38
C LYS A 157 -19.76 -2.82 -2.37
N HIS A 158 -20.29 -1.91 -3.17
CA HIS A 158 -19.49 -1.15 -4.13
C HIS A 158 -18.39 -0.34 -3.44
N ILE A 159 -18.71 0.40 -2.37
CA ILE A 159 -17.70 1.16 -1.63
C ILE A 159 -16.71 0.26 -0.87
N ILE A 160 -17.12 -0.95 -0.42
CA ILE A 160 -16.17 -1.93 0.13
C ILE A 160 -15.15 -2.33 -0.94
N VAL A 161 -15.62 -2.69 -2.14
CA VAL A 161 -14.76 -3.14 -3.23
C VAL A 161 -13.82 -2.03 -3.69
N GLN A 162 -14.30 -0.79 -3.82
CA GLN A 162 -13.44 0.35 -4.14
C GLN A 162 -12.36 0.58 -3.07
N ALA A 163 -12.74 0.57 -1.79
CA ALA A 163 -11.78 0.71 -0.71
C ALA A 163 -10.75 -0.44 -0.71
N LEU A 164 -11.19 -1.69 -0.92
CA LEU A 164 -10.30 -2.85 -0.99
C LEU A 164 -9.39 -2.82 -2.22
N SER A 165 -9.85 -2.29 -3.35
CA SER A 165 -9.07 -2.18 -4.59
C SER A 165 -7.79 -1.37 -4.35
N ASP A 166 -7.95 -0.22 -3.73
CA ASP A 166 -6.85 0.66 -3.33
C ASP A 166 -5.92 -0.03 -2.31
N ARG A 167 -6.50 -0.68 -1.29
CA ARG A 167 -5.72 -1.43 -0.29
C ARG A 167 -4.92 -2.59 -0.90
N LEU A 168 -5.47 -3.30 -1.87
CA LEU A 168 -4.79 -4.42 -2.54
C LEU A 168 -3.67 -3.95 -3.46
N ALA A 169 -3.85 -2.80 -4.15
CA ALA A 169 -2.78 -2.20 -4.94
C ALA A 169 -1.58 -1.79 -4.07
N GLU A 170 -1.83 -1.19 -2.90
CA GLU A 170 -0.79 -0.88 -1.93
C GLU A 170 -0.15 -2.15 -1.33
N ALA A 171 -0.96 -3.13 -0.92
CA ALA A 171 -0.48 -4.37 -0.33
C ALA A 171 0.43 -5.16 -1.28
N ALA A 172 0.03 -5.26 -2.56
CA ALA A 172 0.84 -5.87 -3.59
C ALA A 172 2.13 -5.08 -3.87
N THR A 173 2.09 -3.76 -3.76
CA THR A 173 3.29 -2.91 -3.87
C THR A 173 4.27 -3.20 -2.74
N GLU A 174 3.80 -3.32 -1.49
CA GLU A 174 4.65 -3.66 -0.35
C GLU A 174 5.26 -5.06 -0.48
N LYS A 175 4.46 -6.07 -0.83
CA LYS A 175 4.95 -7.44 -1.06
C LYS A 175 5.97 -7.50 -2.20
N MET A 176 5.67 -6.84 -3.32
CA MET A 176 6.59 -6.75 -4.46
C MET A 176 7.89 -6.06 -4.05
N HIS A 177 7.80 -4.95 -3.31
CA HIS A 177 8.97 -4.21 -2.87
C HIS A 177 9.83 -5.03 -1.90
N GLU A 178 9.22 -5.81 -1.01
CA GLU A 178 9.95 -6.79 -0.19
C GLU A 178 10.68 -7.83 -1.03
N TYR A 179 10.00 -8.43 -2.00
CA TYR A 179 10.60 -9.40 -2.92
C TYR A 179 11.77 -8.79 -3.70
N VAL A 180 11.64 -7.55 -4.17
CA VAL A 180 12.73 -6.84 -4.87
C VAL A 180 13.93 -6.66 -3.96
N ARG A 181 13.75 -6.21 -2.72
CA ARG A 181 14.86 -6.01 -1.77
C ARG A 181 15.55 -7.31 -1.38
N LYS A 182 14.84 -8.44 -1.35
CA LYS A 182 15.39 -9.72 -0.89
C LYS A 182 15.99 -10.55 -2.01
N GLU A 183 15.36 -10.56 -3.18
CA GLU A 183 15.62 -11.58 -4.20
C GLU A 183 16.06 -10.99 -5.56
N VAL A 184 15.53 -9.82 -5.95
CA VAL A 184 15.77 -9.27 -7.31
C VAL A 184 16.96 -8.32 -7.32
N TRP A 185 16.99 -7.38 -6.37
CA TRP A 185 18.10 -6.45 -6.17
C TRP A 185 19.18 -7.09 -5.30
N GLY A 186 18.77 -7.79 -4.24
CA GLY A 186 19.65 -8.28 -3.16
C GLY A 186 20.14 -7.16 -2.25
#